data_AF-A0A817QR64-F1
#
_entry.id   AF-A0A817QR64-F1
#
_cell.length_a   1.000
_cell.length_b   1.000
_cell.length_c   1.000
_cell.angle_alpha   90.00
_cell.angle_beta   90.00
_cell.angle_gamma   90.00
#
_symmetry.space_group_name_H-M   'P 1'
#
loop_
_entity.id
_entity.type
_entity.pdbx_description
1 polymer ?
#
loop_
_entity_poly.entity_id
_entity_poly.type
_entity_poly.pdbx_seq_one_letter_code
_entity_poly.pdbx_strand_id
1 'polypeptide(L)'
;SFLARHRASGEIIGAIFAHDIYMARKEHPYNATSSPATIPFVDLLDEMDHIFVCQDFGQELKPNMVLQITTGATRAAHCGKGVASRLRAAMCDHARDTKGFQYALVQVSNPATRHIYTKKMGGKELTIIDPRTWMWKKKDDGLSRPYKNYEGGSIPNILIKLTPAEEK
;
A
#
# COMPACT_ATOMS: atom_id res chain seq x y z
N SER A 1 -4.55 -3.52 11.62
CA SER A 1 -5.56 -4.15 10.73
C SER A 1 -6.96 -3.93 11.25
N PHE A 2 -7.94 -3.70 10.36
CA PHE A 2 -9.35 -3.43 10.70
C PHE A 2 -10.27 -4.40 9.94
N LEU A 3 -11.42 -4.73 10.54
CA LEU A 3 -12.46 -5.56 9.94
C LEU A 3 -13.77 -4.76 9.86
N ALA A 4 -14.50 -4.93 8.76
CA ALA A 4 -15.86 -4.43 8.61
C ALA A 4 -16.84 -5.60 8.76
N ARG A 5 -17.83 -5.44 9.64
CA ARG A 5 -18.90 -6.43 9.85
C ARG A 5 -20.24 -5.91 9.36
N HIS A 6 -21.02 -6.77 8.73
CA HIS A 6 -22.41 -6.48 8.43
C HIS A 6 -23.23 -6.50 9.73
N ARG A 7 -23.91 -5.40 10.06
CA ARG A 7 -24.58 -5.26 11.37
C ARG A 7 -25.63 -6.34 11.62
N ALA A 8 -26.45 -6.67 10.63
CA ALA A 8 -27.56 -7.60 10.82
C ALA A 8 -27.10 -9.06 10.97
N SER A 9 -26.12 -9.50 10.19
CA SER A 9 -25.66 -10.90 10.20
C SER A 9 -24.38 -11.15 11.00
N GLY A 10 -23.67 -10.10 11.43
CA GLY A 10 -22.36 -10.21 12.11
C GLY A 10 -21.19 -10.64 11.20
N GLU A 11 -21.47 -11.01 9.95
CA GLU A 11 -20.50 -11.49 8.99
C GLU A 11 -19.42 -10.45 8.67
N ILE A 12 -18.18 -10.91 8.48
CA ILE A 12 -17.10 -10.08 7.96
C ILE A 12 -17.35 -9.81 6.49
N ILE A 13 -17.43 -8.54 6.11
CA ILE A 13 -17.69 -8.09 4.74
C ILE A 13 -16.52 -7.31 4.13
N GLY A 14 -15.51 -7.00 4.93
CA GLY A 14 -14.28 -6.39 4.46
C GLY A 14 -13.17 -6.46 5.50
N ALA A 15 -11.94 -6.39 5.04
CA ALA A 15 -10.75 -6.40 5.87
C ALA A 15 -9.70 -5.48 5.25
N ILE A 16 -8.86 -4.88 6.10
CA ILE A 16 -7.72 -4.07 5.71
C ILE A 16 -6.55 -4.34 6.63
N PHE A 17 -5.37 -4.48 6.04
CA PHE A 17 -4.12 -4.79 6.70
C PHE A 17 -3.14 -3.66 6.43
N ALA A 18 -2.45 -3.26 7.49
CA ALA A 18 -1.43 -2.25 7.45
C ALA A 18 -0.42 -2.49 8.55
N HIS A 19 0.80 -2.01 8.35
CA HIS A 19 1.90 -2.09 9.29
C HIS A 19 2.75 -0.82 9.23
N ASP A 20 3.66 -0.66 10.17
CA ASP A 20 4.64 0.43 10.17
C ASP A 20 5.81 0.08 9.26
N ILE A 21 6.03 0.85 8.19
CA ILE A 21 7.10 0.59 7.22
C ILE A 21 8.50 0.68 7.85
N TYR A 22 8.67 1.48 8.91
CA TYR A 22 9.93 1.55 9.65
C TYR A 22 10.21 0.20 10.32
N MET A 23 9.21 -0.37 11.00
CA MET A 23 9.34 -1.64 11.69
C MET A 23 9.56 -2.77 10.70
N ALA A 24 8.82 -2.80 9.59
CA ALA A 24 9.01 -3.79 8.53
C ALA A 24 10.42 -3.75 7.94
N ARG A 25 10.98 -2.57 7.66
CA ARG A 25 12.38 -2.47 7.18
C ARG A 25 13.40 -2.87 8.23
N LYS A 26 13.14 -2.63 9.51
CA LYS A 26 14.05 -3.03 10.59
C LYS A 26 14.09 -4.55 10.72
N GLU A 27 12.94 -5.21 10.60
CA GLU A 27 12.81 -6.68 10.69
C GLU A 27 13.26 -7.38 9.40
N HIS A 28 13.01 -6.73 8.26
CA HIS A 28 13.27 -7.24 6.92
C HIS A 28 13.98 -6.17 6.07
N PRO A 29 15.28 -5.92 6.30
CA PRO A 29 16.00 -4.92 5.55
C PRO A 29 16.06 -5.31 4.07
N TYR A 30 15.62 -4.41 3.19
CA TYR A 30 15.77 -4.59 1.76
C TYR A 30 17.25 -4.79 1.41
N ASN A 31 17.57 -5.93 0.82
CA ASN A 31 18.92 -6.23 0.37
C ASN A 31 18.90 -6.52 -1.13
N ALA A 32 19.27 -5.53 -1.94
CA ALA A 32 19.40 -5.63 -3.39
C ALA A 32 20.40 -6.71 -3.86
N THR A 33 21.27 -7.19 -2.95
CA THR A 33 22.25 -8.26 -3.22
C THR A 33 21.81 -9.62 -2.69
N SER A 34 20.76 -9.66 -1.86
CA SER A 34 20.18 -10.93 -1.42
C SER A 34 19.39 -11.58 -2.55
N SER A 35 19.33 -12.91 -2.52
CA SER A 35 18.52 -13.69 -3.43
C SER A 35 17.07 -13.17 -3.36
N PRO A 36 16.49 -12.67 -4.48
CA PRO A 36 15.14 -12.12 -4.50
C PRO A 36 14.16 -13.08 -3.83
N ALA A 37 13.04 -12.58 -3.31
CA ALA A 37 11.96 -13.46 -2.92
C ALA A 37 11.67 -14.44 -4.07
N THR A 38 11.23 -15.67 -3.77
CA THR A 38 10.88 -16.63 -4.83
C THR A 38 9.67 -16.17 -5.69
N ILE A 39 9.10 -14.99 -5.38
CA ILE A 39 7.84 -14.49 -5.92
C ILE A 39 8.07 -13.06 -6.44
N PRO A 40 8.04 -12.82 -7.77
CA PRO A 40 8.32 -11.50 -8.36
C PRO A 40 7.42 -10.37 -7.87
N PHE A 41 6.22 -10.72 -7.38
CA PHE A 41 5.30 -9.73 -6.82
C PHE A 41 5.88 -9.08 -5.57
N VAL A 42 6.47 -9.88 -4.67
CA VAL A 42 7.06 -9.39 -3.42
C VAL A 42 8.24 -8.47 -3.74
N ASP A 43 9.13 -8.91 -4.62
CA ASP A 43 10.31 -8.11 -5.01
C ASP A 43 9.93 -6.77 -5.64
N LEU A 44 8.87 -6.74 -6.46
CA LEU A 44 8.38 -5.49 -7.03
C LEU A 44 7.88 -4.52 -5.94
N LEU A 45 7.13 -5.01 -4.95
CA LEU A 45 6.63 -4.16 -3.86
C LEU A 45 7.76 -3.69 -2.94
N ASP A 46 8.73 -4.57 -2.66
CA ASP A 46 9.90 -4.25 -1.85
C ASP A 46 10.81 -3.21 -2.54
N GLU A 47 10.98 -3.31 -3.87
CA GLU A 47 11.66 -2.29 -4.67
C GLU A 47 10.92 -0.95 -4.62
N MET A 48 9.59 -0.96 -4.71
CA MET A 48 8.78 0.25 -4.57
C MET A 48 8.91 0.90 -3.19
N ASP A 49 8.96 0.11 -2.11
CA ASP A 49 9.21 0.61 -0.76
C ASP A 49 10.63 1.17 -0.62
N HIS A 50 11.61 0.51 -1.24
CA HIS A 50 12.97 1.00 -1.27
C HIS A 50 13.06 2.37 -1.96
N ILE A 51 12.47 2.50 -3.15
CA ILE A 51 12.42 3.78 -3.88
C ILE A 51 11.72 4.85 -3.05
N PHE A 52 10.60 4.53 -2.41
CA PHE A 52 9.90 5.48 -1.56
C PHE A 52 10.80 6.01 -0.44
N VAL A 53 11.41 5.12 0.33
CA VAL A 53 12.22 5.51 1.50
C VAL A 53 13.50 6.24 1.10
N CYS A 54 14.16 5.79 0.03
CA CYS A 54 15.47 6.31 -0.36
C CYS A 54 15.40 7.52 -1.30
N GLN A 55 14.29 7.72 -2.02
CA GLN A 55 14.18 8.74 -3.06
C GLN A 55 12.96 9.65 -2.85
N ASP A 56 11.75 9.08 -2.68
CA ASP A 56 10.53 9.89 -2.74
C ASP A 56 10.18 10.61 -1.43
N PHE A 57 10.47 10.01 -0.27
CA PHE A 57 9.98 10.50 1.02
C PHE A 57 10.67 11.81 1.45
N GLY A 58 11.91 12.00 1.04
CA GLY A 58 12.67 13.25 1.26
C GLY A 58 13.07 13.53 2.70
N GLN A 59 12.88 12.58 3.62
CA GLN A 59 13.26 12.70 5.03
C GLN A 59 13.58 11.33 5.64
N GLU A 60 14.27 11.34 6.76
CA GLU A 60 14.57 10.12 7.53
C GLU A 60 13.28 9.45 8.01
N LEU A 61 13.13 8.16 7.71
CA LEU A 61 12.02 7.35 8.17
C LEU A 61 12.17 7.00 9.67
N LYS A 62 11.11 7.21 10.45
CA LYS A 62 11.08 6.98 11.91
C LYS A 62 9.90 6.07 12.31
N PRO A 63 9.94 5.42 13.49
CA PRO A 63 8.81 4.67 14.02
C PRO A 63 7.52 5.50 14.03
N ASN A 64 6.39 4.86 13.75
CA ASN A 64 5.06 5.44 13.67
C ASN A 64 4.95 6.63 12.71
N MET A 65 5.83 6.77 11.72
CA MET A 65 5.80 7.92 10.81
C MET A 65 4.89 7.65 9.59
N VAL A 66 5.04 6.46 9.00
CA VAL A 66 4.35 6.08 7.75
C VAL A 66 3.66 4.73 7.93
N LEU A 67 2.33 4.72 7.84
CA LEU A 67 1.51 3.52 7.86
C LEU A 67 1.44 2.94 6.45
N GLN A 68 2.03 1.77 6.21
CA GLN A 68 1.91 1.08 4.93
C GLN A 68 0.66 0.21 4.89
N ILE A 69 -0.26 0.50 3.97
CA ILE A 69 -1.46 -0.32 3.74
C ILE A 69 -1.16 -1.33 2.64
N THR A 70 -1.02 -2.59 3.01
CA THR A 70 -0.58 -3.65 2.08
C THR A 70 -1.73 -4.29 1.33
N THR A 71 -2.88 -4.46 1.99
CA THR A 71 -4.01 -5.19 1.40
C THR A 71 -5.33 -4.71 1.99
N GLY A 72 -6.35 -4.62 1.14
CA GLY A 72 -7.71 -4.40 1.57
C GLY A 72 -8.70 -5.07 0.63
N ALA A 73 -9.66 -5.80 1.18
CA ALA A 73 -10.65 -6.55 0.43
C ALA A 73 -12.07 -6.25 0.92
N THR A 74 -13.04 -6.42 0.04
CA THR A 74 -14.48 -6.30 0.34
C THR A 74 -15.18 -7.44 -0.37
N ARG A 75 -16.13 -8.10 0.31
CA ARG A 75 -16.92 -9.18 -0.31
C ARG A 75 -17.71 -8.62 -1.49
N ALA A 76 -17.76 -9.38 -2.58
CA ALA A 76 -18.37 -8.95 -3.84
C ALA A 76 -19.82 -8.42 -3.68
N ALA A 77 -20.64 -9.09 -2.87
CA ALA A 77 -22.02 -8.67 -2.56
C ALA A 77 -22.13 -7.31 -1.84
N HIS A 78 -21.01 -6.76 -1.38
CA HIS A 78 -20.92 -5.46 -0.71
C HIS A 78 -20.06 -4.43 -1.47
N CYS A 79 -19.59 -4.77 -2.68
CA CYS A 79 -18.94 -3.81 -3.57
C CYS A 79 -19.91 -2.67 -3.94
N GLY A 80 -19.38 -1.48 -4.21
CA GLY A 80 -20.17 -0.28 -4.53
C GLY A 80 -20.84 0.39 -3.33
N LYS A 81 -20.99 -0.28 -2.18
CA LYS A 81 -21.66 0.26 -0.97
C LYS A 81 -20.76 1.14 -0.09
N GLY A 82 -19.63 1.62 -0.61
CA GLY A 82 -18.69 2.48 0.12
C GLY A 82 -17.90 1.81 1.26
N VAL A 83 -18.01 0.49 1.47
CA VAL A 83 -17.33 -0.25 2.54
C VAL A 83 -15.81 -0.06 2.46
N ALA A 84 -15.23 -0.28 1.28
CA ALA A 84 -13.78 -0.17 1.05
C ALA A 84 -13.21 1.22 1.38
N SER A 85 -13.95 2.28 1.07
CA SER A 85 -13.54 3.67 1.33
C SER A 85 -13.60 3.99 2.81
N ARG A 86 -14.70 3.64 3.49
CA ARG A 86 -14.88 3.88 4.92
C ARG A 86 -13.88 3.10 5.76
N LEU A 87 -13.57 1.86 5.38
CA LEU A 87 -12.59 1.03 6.08
C LEU A 87 -11.18 1.62 5.99
N ARG A 88 -10.80 2.18 4.83
CA ARG A 88 -9.51 2.87 4.64
C ARG A 88 -9.43 4.15 5.45
N ALA A 89 -10.47 4.97 5.42
CA ALA A 89 -10.57 6.19 6.22
C ALA A 89 -10.45 5.88 7.72
N ALA A 90 -11.28 4.96 8.23
CA ALA A 90 -11.27 4.59 9.64
C ALA A 90 -9.90 4.07 10.13
N MET A 91 -9.19 3.31 9.30
CA MET A 91 -7.84 2.85 9.64
C MET A 91 -6.83 4.01 9.67
N CYS A 92 -6.90 4.93 8.72
CA CYS A 92 -6.03 6.10 8.67
C CYS A 92 -6.30 7.06 9.83
N ASP A 93 -7.57 7.31 10.14
CA ASP A 93 -7.98 8.11 11.31
C ASP A 93 -7.48 7.47 12.60
N HIS A 94 -7.70 6.18 12.79
CA HIS A 94 -7.20 5.48 13.97
C HIS A 94 -5.67 5.53 14.09
N ALA A 95 -4.95 5.33 12.98
CA ALA A 95 -3.50 5.38 12.97
C ALA A 95 -2.98 6.79 13.33
N ARG A 96 -3.60 7.83 12.80
CA ARG A 96 -3.31 9.23 13.16
C ARG A 96 -3.59 9.47 14.64
N ASP A 97 -4.82 9.25 15.06
CA ASP A 97 -5.34 9.74 16.34
C ASP A 97 -4.84 8.95 17.55
N THR A 98 -4.51 7.67 17.36
CA THR A 98 -4.16 6.78 18.49
C THR A 98 -2.73 6.27 18.45
N LYS A 99 -2.06 6.34 17.29
CA LYS A 99 -0.70 5.82 17.11
C LYS A 99 0.29 6.89 16.63
N GLY A 100 -0.18 8.08 16.29
CA GLY A 100 0.68 9.20 15.89
C GLY A 100 1.23 9.11 14.46
N PHE A 101 0.63 8.27 13.59
CA PHE A 101 1.02 8.21 12.18
C PHE A 101 0.76 9.54 11.48
N GLN A 102 1.75 10.00 10.71
CA GLN A 102 1.70 11.27 9.97
C GLN A 102 1.34 11.05 8.49
N TYR A 103 1.66 9.87 7.97
CA TYR A 103 1.41 9.51 6.59
C TYR A 103 0.86 8.10 6.48
N ALA A 104 0.14 7.83 5.39
CA ALA A 104 -0.11 6.49 4.91
C ALA A 104 0.49 6.31 3.50
N LEU A 105 1.13 5.17 3.27
CA LEU A 105 1.69 4.78 1.98
C LEU A 105 0.92 3.56 1.44
N VAL A 106 0.56 3.61 0.17
CA VAL A 106 -0.12 2.51 -0.52
C VAL A 106 0.45 2.28 -1.91
N GLN A 107 0.56 1.01 -2.30
CA GLN A 107 0.92 0.58 -3.65
C GLN A 107 -0.31 -0.04 -4.29
N VAL A 108 -0.76 0.49 -5.44
CA VAL A 108 -2.11 0.17 -5.92
C VAL A 108 -2.13 -0.21 -7.39
N SER A 109 -2.42 -1.48 -7.64
CA SER A 109 -2.57 -2.04 -8.99
C SER A 109 -4.01 -1.99 -9.53
N ASN A 110 -4.99 -1.67 -8.69
CA ASN A 110 -6.41 -1.64 -9.06
C ASN A 110 -6.90 -0.18 -9.29
N PRO A 111 -7.44 0.18 -10.46
CA PRO A 111 -7.89 1.54 -10.77
C PRO A 111 -8.96 2.10 -9.81
N ALA A 112 -9.91 1.28 -9.38
CA ALA A 112 -10.94 1.70 -8.43
C ALA A 112 -10.34 2.03 -7.06
N THR A 113 -9.34 1.26 -6.63
CA THR A 113 -8.62 1.53 -5.37
C THR A 113 -7.74 2.77 -5.49
N ARG A 114 -7.08 2.96 -6.64
CA ARG A 114 -6.26 4.15 -6.93
C ARG A 114 -7.11 5.41 -6.91
N HIS A 115 -8.33 5.35 -7.46
CA HIS A 115 -9.29 6.44 -7.37
C HIS A 115 -9.69 6.78 -5.93
N ILE A 116 -9.90 5.78 -5.06
CA ILE A 116 -10.20 6.05 -3.63
C ILE A 116 -9.07 6.85 -2.99
N TYR A 117 -7.83 6.39 -3.12
CA TYR A 117 -6.71 7.04 -2.45
C TYR A 117 -6.40 8.42 -3.02
N THR A 118 -6.39 8.58 -4.35
CA THR A 118 -6.06 9.86 -4.97
C THR A 118 -7.18 10.90 -4.89
N LYS A 119 -8.45 10.50 -5.11
CA LYS A 119 -9.57 11.45 -5.22
C LYS A 119 -10.35 11.62 -3.93
N LYS A 120 -10.41 10.62 -3.06
CA LYS A 120 -11.19 10.69 -1.81
C LYS A 120 -10.33 10.91 -0.57
N MET A 121 -9.06 10.56 -0.63
CA MET A 121 -8.14 10.67 0.51
C MET A 121 -7.00 11.67 0.25
N GLY A 122 -7.05 12.42 -0.84
CA GLY A 122 -6.03 13.44 -1.17
C GLY A 122 -4.63 12.86 -1.39
N GLY A 123 -4.52 11.58 -1.74
CA GLY A 123 -3.24 10.91 -1.96
C GLY A 123 -2.49 11.48 -3.16
N LYS A 124 -1.19 11.71 -2.99
CA LYS A 124 -0.26 12.14 -4.03
C LYS A 124 0.48 10.92 -4.58
N GLU A 125 0.45 10.76 -5.90
CA GLU A 125 1.29 9.76 -6.58
C GLU A 125 2.75 10.23 -6.60
N LEU A 126 3.65 9.31 -6.27
CA LEU A 126 5.09 9.51 -6.25
C LEU A 126 5.70 8.68 -7.38
N THR A 127 6.59 7.74 -7.09
CA THR A 127 7.08 6.78 -8.07
C THR A 127 5.95 5.96 -8.67
N ILE A 128 6.01 5.76 -9.99
CA ILE A 128 5.07 4.95 -10.76
C ILE A 128 5.87 3.90 -11.54
N ILE A 129 5.60 2.62 -11.30
CA ILE A 129 6.21 1.51 -12.04
C ILE A 129 5.22 0.96 -13.05
N ASP A 130 5.64 0.76 -14.30
CA ASP A 130 4.95 -0.09 -15.26
C ASP A 130 5.45 -1.55 -15.12
N PRO A 131 4.63 -2.48 -14.61
CA PRO A 131 5.04 -3.87 -14.42
C PRO A 131 5.50 -4.54 -15.73
N ARG A 132 4.99 -4.09 -16.89
CA ARG A 132 5.31 -4.70 -18.19
C ARG A 132 6.75 -4.48 -18.60
N THR A 133 7.34 -3.36 -18.17
CA THR A 133 8.74 -3.01 -18.44
C THR A 133 9.66 -3.36 -17.28
N TRP A 134 9.12 -3.73 -16.12
CA TRP A 134 9.91 -4.10 -14.95
C TRP A 134 10.71 -5.39 -15.19
N MET A 135 12.01 -5.31 -14.89
CA MET A 135 12.95 -6.40 -15.06
C MET A 135 13.18 -7.08 -13.72
N TRP A 136 12.68 -8.31 -13.57
CA TRP A 136 12.92 -9.12 -12.40
C TRP A 136 14.26 -9.84 -12.52
N LYS A 137 15.18 -9.54 -11.59
CA LYS A 137 16.39 -10.34 -11.38
C LYS A 137 16.00 -11.58 -10.58
N LYS A 138 16.27 -12.76 -11.11
CA LYS A 138 16.03 -14.05 -10.45
C LYS A 138 17.21 -14.45 -9.57
N LYS A 139 16.99 -15.47 -8.74
CA LYS A 139 18.01 -16.06 -7.87
C LYS A 139 19.21 -16.64 -8.61
N ASP A 140 19.02 -17.09 -9.85
CA ASP A 140 20.03 -17.70 -10.73
C ASP A 140 20.71 -16.67 -11.66
N ASP A 141 20.70 -15.38 -11.28
CA ASP A 141 21.15 -14.24 -12.10
C ASP A 141 20.41 -14.09 -13.44
N GLY A 142 19.36 -14.87 -13.68
CA GLY A 142 18.49 -14.72 -14.84
C GLY A 142 17.67 -13.44 -14.80
N LEU A 143 17.46 -12.82 -15.95
CA LEU A 143 16.56 -11.67 -16.10
C LEU A 143 15.24 -12.11 -16.73
N SER A 144 14.12 -11.60 -16.23
CA SER A 144 12.81 -11.86 -16.85
C SER A 144 11.83 -10.71 -16.68
N ARG A 145 10.77 -10.70 -17.49
CA ARG A 145 9.63 -9.78 -17.35
C ARG A 145 8.39 -10.57 -16.97
N PRO A 146 8.18 -10.86 -15.67
CA PRO A 146 7.08 -11.71 -15.21
C PRO A 146 5.71 -11.13 -15.57
N TYR A 147 5.62 -9.80 -15.72
CA TYR A 147 4.39 -9.06 -15.96
C TYR A 147 4.30 -8.46 -17.38
N LYS A 148 5.04 -8.99 -18.36
CA LYS A 148 5.04 -8.46 -19.74
C LYS A 148 3.65 -8.36 -20.39
N ASN A 149 2.70 -9.20 -19.96
CA ASN A 149 1.32 -9.26 -20.45
C ASN A 149 0.31 -8.69 -19.44
N TYR A 150 0.75 -7.90 -18.46
CA TYR A 150 -0.13 -7.36 -17.42
C TYR A 150 -1.03 -6.25 -17.98
N GLU A 151 -2.34 -6.36 -17.72
CA GLU A 151 -3.35 -5.44 -18.23
C GLU A 151 -3.86 -4.42 -17.19
N GLY A 152 -3.43 -4.53 -15.93
CA GLY A 152 -3.95 -3.66 -14.84
C GLY A 152 -3.30 -2.26 -14.77
N GLY A 153 -2.38 -1.94 -15.69
CA GLY A 153 -1.73 -0.63 -15.79
C GLY A 153 -0.54 -0.45 -14.85
N SER A 154 -0.09 0.80 -14.68
CA SER A 154 1.04 1.11 -13.80
C SER A 154 0.65 1.13 -12.32
N ILE A 155 1.58 0.75 -11.46
CA ILE A 155 1.44 0.72 -10.00
C ILE A 155 2.16 1.95 -9.42
N PRO A 156 1.44 2.93 -8.86
CA PRO A 156 2.04 4.05 -8.15
C PRO A 156 2.28 3.71 -6.66
N ASN A 157 3.34 4.29 -6.09
CA ASN A 157 3.37 4.67 -4.68
C ASN A 157 2.45 5.88 -4.50
N ILE A 158 1.48 5.78 -3.59
CA ILE A 158 0.58 6.89 -3.25
C ILE A 158 0.80 7.23 -1.78
N LEU A 159 1.23 8.46 -1.53
CA LEU A 159 1.43 8.99 -0.18
C LEU A 159 0.24 9.86 0.21
N ILE A 160 -0.30 9.61 1.40
CA ILE A 160 -1.45 10.31 1.96
C ILE A 160 -0.96 10.99 3.24
N LYS A 161 -1.14 12.30 3.34
CA LYS A 161 -0.88 13.01 4.59
C LYS A 161 -2.05 12.78 5.54
N LEU A 162 -1.78 12.32 6.75
CA LEU A 162 -2.77 12.11 7.79
C LEU A 162 -2.90 13.39 8.61
N THR A 163 -3.64 14.36 8.08
CA THR A 163 -3.99 15.57 8.84
C THR A 163 -5.21 15.29 9.73
N PRO A 164 -5.34 15.97 10.88
CA PRO A 164 -6.62 16.08 11.55
C PRO A 164 -7.67 16.56 10.54
N ALA A 165 -8.91 16.09 10.64
CA ALA A 165 -9.98 16.72 9.91
C ALA A 165 -10.02 18.18 10.37
N GLU A 166 -9.89 19.13 9.45
CA GLU A 166 -10.24 20.52 9.76
C GLU A 166 -11.68 20.49 10.29
N GLU A 167 -11.89 21.02 11.49
CA GLU A 167 -13.23 21.21 12.06
C GLU A 167 -14.03 22.03 11.04
N LYS A 168 -14.95 21.36 10.34
CA LYS A 168 -15.92 21.99 9.45
C LYS A 168 -17.17 22.35 10.21
#